data_AF-A0A9Q5Z4F1-F1
#
_entry.id   AF-A0A9Q5Z4F1-F1
#
_cell.length_a   1.000
_cell.length_b   1.000
_cell.length_c   1.000
_cell.angle_alpha   90.00
_cell.angle_beta   90.00
_cell.angle_gamma   90.00
#
_symmetry.space_group_name_H-M   'P 1'
#
loop_
_entity.id
_entity.type
_entity.pdbx_description
1 polymer ?
#
loop_
_entity_poly.entity_id
_entity_poly.type
_entity_poly.pdbx_seq_one_letter_code
_entity_poly.pdbx_strand_id
1 'polypeptide(L)'
;MWLKYGVASDRTLICIEDVPSGKTELFCPYCSGELTAKKGKVKQHHFAHSSATCLPVSTRDFPILPLYDNFNIYLSRKDLAQLKLLWKEYGSINYPISPGLVIPGLIKAGMFHKNVYLTPPAYEFTNLGKIPVGALEFDLFNQVQEPLLLKKLLKLELAAKHALYKNAADKLYCLTDLTLYRAQFQRILSCTLYFLEIQIHIGTLYKIGVTTRPIQQRLVEIEADLLDHYKTVEIQILGTWTHRGNVELYFKHRYQSFNYRIGSLTEYFKFNPSDANAVLSELQQMKSKVLSPFEIEILSAGMQIAAIT
;
A
#
# COMPACT_ATOMS: atom_id res chain seq x y z
N MET A 1 15.26 -1.35 -0.78
CA MET A 1 14.09 -0.47 -0.65
C MET A 1 14.43 0.84 -1.33
N TRP A 2 13.45 1.53 -1.93
CA TRP A 2 13.74 2.64 -2.86
C TRP A 2 13.16 3.98 -2.41
N LEU A 3 13.81 5.07 -2.79
CA LEU A 3 13.38 6.44 -2.48
C LEU A 3 12.14 6.82 -3.30
N LYS A 4 11.00 7.05 -2.65
CA LYS A 4 9.73 7.38 -3.32
C LYS A 4 9.47 8.87 -3.50
N TYR A 5 10.26 9.73 -2.86
CA TYR A 5 10.09 11.18 -2.89
C TYR A 5 11.40 11.89 -3.22
N GLY A 6 11.30 12.92 -4.06
CA GLY A 6 12.34 13.92 -4.26
C GLY A 6 11.88 15.26 -3.69
N VAL A 7 12.83 16.19 -3.56
CA VAL A 7 12.59 17.54 -3.03
C VAL A 7 12.79 18.55 -4.16
N ALA A 8 11.80 19.39 -4.41
CA ALA A 8 11.92 20.51 -5.35
C ALA A 8 12.71 21.69 -4.73
N SER A 9 13.05 22.69 -5.54
CA SER A 9 13.82 23.86 -5.10
C SER A 9 13.14 24.67 -4.00
N ASP A 10 11.81 24.66 -3.98
CA ASP A 10 10.94 25.28 -2.96
C ASP A 10 10.79 24.42 -1.68
N ARG A 11 11.54 23.32 -1.58
CA ARG A 11 11.49 22.32 -0.49
C ARG A 11 10.23 21.46 -0.44
N THR A 12 9.36 21.54 -1.44
CA THR A 12 8.17 20.70 -1.54
C THR A 12 8.56 19.25 -1.87
N LEU A 13 7.94 18.29 -1.19
CA LEU A 13 8.09 16.87 -1.48
C LEU A 13 7.26 16.46 -2.69
N ILE A 14 7.91 15.86 -3.68
CA ILE A 14 7.28 15.36 -4.91
C ILE A 14 7.39 13.83 -4.94
N CYS A 15 6.25 13.14 -5.09
CA CYS A 15 6.20 11.69 -5.17
C CYS A 15 6.65 11.21 -6.55
N ILE A 16 7.29 10.05 -6.61
CA ILE A 16 7.73 9.43 -7.86
C ILE A 16 6.55 9.22 -8.82
N GLU A 17 5.36 8.93 -8.32
CA GLU A 17 4.20 8.71 -9.19
C GLU A 17 3.79 9.97 -9.96
N ASP A 18 4.15 11.16 -9.46
CA ASP A 18 3.71 12.45 -10.02
C ASP A 18 4.70 13.05 -11.03
N VAL A 19 5.81 12.35 -11.34
CA VAL A 19 6.82 12.81 -12.31
C VAL A 19 7.00 11.84 -13.48
N PRO A 20 7.39 12.33 -14.68
CA PRO A 20 7.79 11.43 -15.78
C PRO A 20 9.08 10.67 -15.45
N SER A 21 9.36 9.61 -16.20
CA SER A 21 10.64 8.89 -16.11
C SER A 21 11.78 9.73 -16.69
N GLY A 22 12.99 9.60 -16.14
CA GLY A 22 14.19 10.27 -16.66
C GLY A 22 14.81 11.28 -15.69
N LYS A 23 15.60 12.21 -16.25
CA LYS A 23 16.27 13.27 -15.49
C LYS A 23 15.23 14.20 -14.86
N THR A 24 15.45 14.61 -13.62
CA THR A 24 14.56 15.55 -12.91
C THR A 24 15.36 16.71 -12.34
N GLU A 25 14.64 17.74 -11.89
CA GLU A 25 15.19 18.87 -11.11
C GLU A 25 15.04 18.63 -9.59
N LEU A 26 14.78 17.37 -9.20
CA LEU A 26 14.52 17.01 -7.81
C LEU A 26 15.80 16.56 -7.12
N PHE A 27 15.87 16.84 -5.82
CA PHE A 27 17.01 16.54 -4.98
C PHE A 27 16.67 15.47 -3.93
N CYS A 28 17.68 14.71 -3.53
CA CYS A 28 17.57 13.73 -2.46
C CYS A 28 17.22 14.40 -1.14
N PRO A 29 16.18 13.96 -0.40
CA PRO A 29 15.79 14.58 0.85
C PRO A 29 16.83 14.44 1.97
N TYR A 30 17.80 13.53 1.82
CA TYR A 30 18.84 13.27 2.82
C TYR A 30 20.16 14.01 2.55
N CYS A 31 20.58 14.12 1.29
CA CYS A 31 21.90 14.66 0.93
C CYS A 31 21.85 15.80 -0.09
N SER A 32 20.66 16.18 -0.57
CA SER A 32 20.46 17.15 -1.65
C SER A 32 21.13 16.80 -2.99
N GLY A 33 21.59 15.56 -3.19
CA GLY A 33 22.12 15.11 -4.48
C GLY A 33 21.03 15.00 -5.54
N GLU A 34 21.38 15.24 -6.81
CA GLU A 34 20.44 15.15 -7.94
C GLU A 34 19.82 13.76 -8.07
N LEU A 35 18.54 13.73 -8.43
CA LEU A 35 17.77 12.50 -8.63
C LEU A 35 17.42 12.28 -10.10
N THR A 36 17.25 11.01 -10.45
CA THR A 36 16.67 10.53 -11.70
C THR A 36 15.45 9.67 -11.35
N ALA A 37 14.32 9.96 -11.98
CA ALA A 37 13.11 9.14 -11.87
C ALA A 37 13.27 7.85 -12.67
N LYS A 38 13.21 6.70 -12.00
CA LYS A 38 13.26 5.38 -12.60
C LYS A 38 11.87 4.74 -12.55
N LYS A 39 11.17 4.79 -13.69
CA LYS A 39 9.90 4.09 -13.89
C LYS A 39 10.06 2.98 -14.92
N GLY A 40 9.54 1.80 -14.61
CA GLY A 40 9.69 0.62 -15.45
C GLY A 40 8.76 -0.50 -15.03
N LYS A 41 8.70 -1.57 -15.82
CA LYS A 41 7.71 -2.65 -15.65
C LYS A 41 8.11 -3.71 -14.60
N VAL A 42 9.37 -3.71 -14.15
CA VAL A 42 9.93 -4.79 -13.32
C VAL A 42 10.16 -4.36 -11.88
N LYS A 43 10.75 -3.19 -11.67
CA LYS A 43 11.02 -2.64 -10.33
C LYS A 43 9.98 -1.59 -9.99
N GLN A 44 9.62 -1.50 -8.71
CA GLN A 44 8.81 -0.39 -8.20
C GLN A 44 9.41 0.94 -8.64
N HIS A 45 8.54 1.88 -9.00
CA HIS A 45 8.95 3.23 -9.35
C HIS A 45 9.71 3.87 -8.19
N HIS A 46 10.85 4.48 -8.49
CA HIS A 46 11.64 5.17 -7.49
C HIS A 46 12.54 6.25 -8.08
N PHE A 47 13.03 7.11 -7.20
CA PHE A 47 14.16 7.96 -7.48
C PHE A 47 15.49 7.24 -7.20
N ALA A 48 16.43 7.39 -8.12
CA ALA A 48 17.83 7.00 -7.94
C ALA A 48 18.71 8.26 -7.97
N HIS A 49 19.84 8.24 -7.27
CA HIS A 49 20.83 9.30 -7.43
C HIS A 49 21.36 9.30 -8.86
N SER A 50 21.55 10.48 -9.44
CA SER A 50 22.21 10.65 -10.75
C SER A 50 23.71 10.34 -10.68
N SER A 51 24.28 10.45 -9.48
CA SER A 51 25.67 10.12 -9.12
C SER A 51 25.72 8.97 -8.11
N ALA A 52 26.76 8.90 -7.27
CA ALA A 52 26.86 7.94 -6.20
C ALA A 52 25.67 8.02 -5.21
N THR A 53 25.15 6.86 -4.81
CA THR A 53 24.10 6.76 -3.79
C THR A 53 24.65 7.20 -2.44
N CYS A 54 23.93 8.11 -1.76
CA CYS A 54 24.35 8.58 -0.45
C CYS A 54 24.20 7.52 0.66
N LEU A 55 25.00 7.66 1.71
CA LEU A 55 25.04 6.73 2.83
C LEU A 55 23.64 6.45 3.44
N PRO A 56 22.80 7.46 3.77
CA PRO A 56 21.47 7.23 4.33
C PRO A 56 20.59 6.31 3.48
N VAL A 57 20.60 6.50 2.16
CA VAL A 57 19.81 5.68 1.23
C VAL A 57 20.35 4.25 1.09
N SER A 58 21.66 4.06 1.29
CA SER A 58 22.31 2.75 1.14
C SER A 58 22.23 1.86 2.39
N THR A 59 22.21 2.45 3.60
CA THR A 59 22.38 1.69 4.85
C THR A 59 21.18 1.74 5.80
N ARG A 60 20.25 2.70 5.64
CA ARG A 60 19.12 2.84 6.56
C ARG A 60 17.85 2.18 6.01
N ASP A 61 17.00 1.75 6.94
CA ASP A 61 15.63 1.36 6.63
C ASP A 61 14.78 2.60 6.35
N PHE A 62 14.13 2.66 5.20
CA PHE A 62 13.22 3.76 4.90
C PHE A 62 11.94 3.69 5.73
N PRO A 63 11.37 4.85 6.08
CA PRO A 63 10.12 4.92 6.82
C PRO A 63 8.92 4.63 5.88
N ILE A 64 8.66 3.36 5.60
CA ILE A 64 7.50 2.96 4.79
C ILE A 64 6.24 2.71 5.62
N LEU A 65 5.10 2.88 4.95
CA LEU A 65 3.79 2.52 5.49
C LEU A 65 3.70 0.99 5.69
N PRO A 66 3.41 0.50 6.91
CA PRO A 66 3.18 -0.92 7.14
C PRO A 66 2.04 -1.48 6.27
N LEU A 67 2.27 -2.67 5.69
CA LEU A 67 1.30 -3.41 4.89
C LEU A 67 0.70 -2.61 3.70
N TYR A 68 1.44 -1.66 3.13
CA TYR A 68 0.96 -0.87 1.99
C TYR A 68 1.35 -1.50 0.64
N ASP A 69 2.63 -1.77 0.43
CA ASP A 69 3.17 -2.31 -0.82
C ASP A 69 4.00 -3.60 -0.62
N ASN A 70 3.98 -4.15 0.60
CA ASN A 70 4.63 -5.40 0.95
C ASN A 70 3.71 -6.24 1.86
N PHE A 71 2.93 -7.11 1.24
CA PHE A 71 1.99 -8.01 1.91
C PHE A 71 2.61 -9.32 2.39
N ASN A 72 3.89 -9.57 2.10
CA ASN A 72 4.60 -10.76 2.59
C ASN A 72 5.06 -10.62 4.05
N ILE A 73 4.85 -9.46 4.69
CA ILE A 73 5.14 -9.19 6.11
C ILE A 73 6.57 -9.59 6.51
N TYR A 74 7.53 -9.39 5.59
CA TYR A 74 8.94 -9.73 5.78
C TYR A 74 9.21 -11.21 6.09
N LEU A 75 8.28 -12.11 5.76
CA LEU A 75 8.52 -13.54 5.81
C LEU A 75 9.61 -13.94 4.83
N SER A 76 10.43 -14.91 5.22
CA SER A 76 11.38 -15.51 4.29
C SER A 76 10.63 -16.21 3.15
N ARG A 77 11.29 -16.42 2.01
CA ARG A 77 10.68 -17.15 0.87
C ARG A 77 10.16 -18.53 1.29
N LYS A 78 10.89 -19.21 2.18
CA LYS A 78 10.53 -20.52 2.71
C LYS A 78 9.27 -20.44 3.58
N ASP A 79 9.24 -19.49 4.51
CA ASP A 79 8.10 -19.33 5.42
C ASP A 79 6.83 -18.92 4.65
N LEU A 80 6.96 -18.02 3.68
CA LEU A 80 5.84 -17.62 2.82
C LEU A 80 5.30 -18.79 1.99
N ALA A 81 6.19 -19.63 1.44
CA ALA A 81 5.77 -20.82 0.68
C ALA A 81 5.01 -21.80 1.58
N GLN A 82 5.49 -22.01 2.81
CA GLN A 82 4.80 -22.85 3.78
C GLN A 82 3.46 -22.26 4.21
N LEU A 83 3.38 -20.95 4.46
CA LEU A 83 2.14 -20.27 4.80
C LEU A 83 1.08 -20.44 3.70
N LYS A 84 1.48 -20.30 2.42
CA LYS A 84 0.61 -20.54 1.26
C LYS A 84 0.13 -21.99 1.17
N LEU A 85 1.00 -22.95 1.45
CA LEU A 85 0.63 -24.37 1.49
C LEU A 85 -0.39 -24.64 2.60
N LEU A 86 -0.13 -24.15 3.83
CA LEU A 86 -1.05 -24.30 4.96
C LEU A 86 -2.39 -23.62 4.71
N TRP A 87 -2.40 -22.48 4.01
CA TRP A 87 -3.64 -21.82 3.62
C TRP A 87 -4.44 -22.71 2.67
N LYS A 88 -3.80 -23.25 1.62
CA LYS A 88 -4.47 -24.09 0.62
C LYS A 88 -5.04 -25.38 1.22
N GLU A 89 -4.28 -26.06 2.08
CA GLU A 89 -4.67 -27.38 2.59
C GLU A 89 -5.65 -27.28 3.78
N TYR A 90 -5.61 -26.19 4.54
CA TYR A 90 -6.34 -26.06 5.80
C TYR A 90 -7.14 -24.76 5.88
N GLY A 91 -6.48 -23.61 5.69
CA GLY A 91 -7.07 -22.29 5.89
C GLY A 91 -8.28 -21.99 5.00
N SER A 92 -8.21 -22.32 3.70
CA SER A 92 -9.27 -22.02 2.73
C SER A 92 -10.54 -22.83 2.93
N ILE A 93 -10.46 -23.94 3.65
CA ILE A 93 -11.61 -24.78 4.03
C ILE A 93 -11.98 -24.62 5.51
N ASN A 94 -11.42 -23.61 6.19
CA ASN A 94 -11.59 -23.34 7.62
C ASN A 94 -11.29 -24.56 8.52
N TYR A 95 -10.28 -25.35 8.16
CA TYR A 95 -9.88 -26.52 8.93
C TYR A 95 -8.70 -26.19 9.86
N PRO A 96 -8.68 -26.67 11.12
CA PRO A 96 -7.59 -26.42 12.05
C PRO A 96 -6.28 -27.10 11.67
N ILE A 97 -5.14 -26.43 11.90
CA ILE A 97 -3.82 -26.94 11.55
C ILE A 97 -3.18 -27.65 12.73
N SER A 98 -2.77 -28.90 12.55
CA SER A 98 -2.10 -29.66 13.60
C SER A 98 -0.77 -29.00 14.05
N PRO A 99 -0.44 -29.00 15.35
CA PRO A 99 0.77 -28.35 15.87
C PRO A 99 2.08 -28.77 15.18
N GLY A 100 2.20 -30.03 14.76
CA GLY A 100 3.40 -30.55 14.08
C GLY A 100 3.64 -29.98 12.67
N LEU A 101 2.65 -29.31 12.07
CA LEU A 101 2.74 -28.75 10.72
C LEU A 101 3.12 -27.26 10.70
N VAL A 102 3.00 -26.59 11.85
CA VAL A 102 3.28 -25.16 11.97
C VAL A 102 4.72 -24.96 12.42
N ILE A 103 5.51 -24.24 11.62
CA ILE A 103 6.89 -23.92 11.99
C ILE A 103 6.96 -22.78 13.01
N PRO A 104 7.95 -22.81 13.94
CA PRO A 104 8.12 -21.76 14.95
C PRO A 104 8.26 -20.35 14.38
N GLY A 105 8.86 -20.20 13.18
CA GLY A 105 9.01 -18.90 12.52
C GLY A 105 7.67 -18.22 12.23
N LEU A 106 6.66 -18.97 11.79
CA LEU A 106 5.32 -18.44 11.49
C LEU A 106 4.54 -18.11 12.77
N ILE A 107 4.76 -18.86 13.85
CA ILE A 107 4.18 -18.57 15.17
C ILE A 107 4.78 -17.27 15.73
N LYS A 108 6.12 -17.16 15.71
CA LYS A 108 6.82 -15.95 16.17
C LYS A 108 6.45 -14.71 15.36
N ALA A 109 6.17 -14.88 14.07
CA ALA A 109 5.69 -13.81 13.19
C ALA A 109 4.21 -13.46 13.43
N GLY A 110 3.49 -14.22 14.27
CA GLY A 110 2.08 -13.97 14.59
C GLY A 110 1.09 -14.38 13.50
N MET A 111 1.49 -15.30 12.59
CA MET A 111 0.63 -15.75 11.49
C MET A 111 -0.49 -16.68 11.98
N PHE A 112 -0.29 -17.34 13.12
CA PHE A 112 -1.22 -18.29 13.70
C PHE A 112 -1.45 -18.02 15.18
N HIS A 113 -2.65 -18.33 15.66
CA HIS A 113 -2.95 -18.45 17.09
C HIS A 113 -3.33 -19.90 17.42
N LYS A 114 -2.98 -20.35 18.62
CA LYS A 114 -3.33 -21.69 19.09
C LYS A 114 -4.75 -21.63 19.67
N ASN A 115 -5.64 -22.45 19.12
CA ASN A 115 -6.98 -22.68 19.67
C ASN A 115 -6.91 -23.88 20.64
N VAL A 116 -6.97 -23.57 21.94
CA VAL A 116 -6.90 -24.57 23.02
C VAL A 116 -8.24 -25.25 23.31
N TYR A 117 -9.32 -24.78 22.70
CA TYR A 117 -10.66 -25.34 22.87
C TYR A 117 -10.98 -26.47 21.88
N LEU A 118 -10.09 -26.71 20.90
CA LEU A 118 -10.17 -27.87 20.01
C LEU A 118 -9.56 -29.10 20.69
N THR A 119 -10.09 -30.28 20.36
CA THR A 119 -9.59 -31.57 20.84
C THR A 119 -9.19 -32.44 19.64
N PRO A 120 -7.88 -32.58 19.34
CA PRO A 120 -6.74 -31.97 20.03
C PRO A 120 -6.56 -30.47 19.73
N PRO A 121 -5.83 -29.71 20.58
CA PRO A 121 -5.54 -28.31 20.31
C PRO A 121 -4.81 -28.11 18.98
N ALA A 122 -5.23 -27.11 18.22
CA ALA A 122 -4.72 -26.85 16.88
C ALA A 122 -4.50 -25.35 16.63
N TYR A 123 -3.96 -25.00 15.47
CA TYR A 123 -3.67 -23.64 15.06
C TYR A 123 -4.67 -23.13 14.02
N GLU A 124 -5.01 -21.85 14.14
CA GLU A 124 -5.85 -21.13 13.19
C GLU A 124 -5.12 -19.88 12.70
N PHE A 125 -5.43 -19.43 11.49
CA PHE A 125 -4.86 -18.23 10.91
C PHE A 125 -5.34 -16.99 11.66
N THR A 126 -4.40 -16.14 12.10
CA THR A 126 -4.74 -14.79 12.56
C THR A 126 -5.15 -13.91 11.38
N ASN A 127 -5.77 -12.76 11.66
CA ASN A 127 -6.01 -11.77 10.61
C ASN A 127 -4.71 -11.37 9.90
N LEU A 128 -3.63 -11.18 10.64
CA LEU A 128 -2.31 -10.91 10.07
C LEU A 128 -1.82 -12.04 9.15
N GLY A 129 -2.02 -13.30 9.54
CA GLY A 129 -1.66 -14.47 8.74
C GLY A 129 -2.46 -14.65 7.45
N LYS A 130 -3.65 -14.06 7.37
CA LYS A 130 -4.50 -14.08 6.16
C LYS A 130 -4.05 -13.08 5.09
N ILE A 131 -3.28 -12.04 5.44
CA ILE A 131 -2.86 -10.99 4.50
C ILE A 131 -1.90 -11.50 3.41
N PRO A 132 -0.81 -12.26 3.71
CA PRO A 132 0.13 -12.70 2.67
C PRO A 132 -0.49 -13.62 1.61
N VAL A 133 -1.59 -14.28 1.97
CA VAL A 133 -2.34 -15.19 1.11
C VAL A 133 -3.57 -14.53 0.48
N GLY A 134 -3.76 -13.23 0.70
CA GLY A 134 -4.86 -12.45 0.12
C GLY A 134 -6.23 -12.84 0.67
N ALA A 135 -6.30 -13.45 1.86
CA ALA A 135 -7.53 -14.03 2.39
C ALA A 135 -8.28 -13.13 3.38
N LEU A 136 -7.66 -12.07 3.88
CA LEU A 136 -8.31 -11.17 4.84
C LEU A 136 -9.30 -10.23 4.15
N GLU A 137 -10.49 -10.07 4.71
CA GLU A 137 -11.50 -9.13 4.22
C GLU A 137 -11.09 -7.67 4.42
N PHE A 138 -11.62 -6.75 3.60
CA PHE A 138 -11.21 -5.34 3.61
C PHE A 138 -11.46 -4.61 4.93
N ASP A 139 -12.60 -4.83 5.60
CA ASP A 139 -12.84 -4.19 6.91
C ASP A 139 -11.82 -4.66 7.96
N LEU A 140 -11.57 -5.97 8.02
CA LEU A 140 -10.58 -6.54 8.92
C LEU A 140 -9.15 -6.11 8.56
N PHE A 141 -8.83 -5.95 7.27
CA PHE A 141 -7.54 -5.42 6.84
C PHE A 141 -7.31 -4.01 7.37
N ASN A 142 -8.31 -3.13 7.31
CA ASN A 142 -8.23 -1.80 7.90
C ASN A 142 -8.00 -1.87 9.41
N GLN A 143 -8.71 -2.76 10.12
CA GLN A 143 -8.53 -2.96 11.56
C GLN A 143 -7.10 -3.43 11.92
N VAL A 144 -6.42 -4.18 11.05
CA VAL A 144 -5.02 -4.58 11.23
C VAL A 144 -4.06 -3.46 10.88
N GLN A 145 -4.25 -2.80 9.74
CA GLN A 145 -3.29 -1.85 9.19
C GLN A 145 -3.27 -0.50 9.93
N GLU A 146 -4.44 0.06 10.26
CA GLU A 146 -4.54 1.39 10.84
C GLU A 146 -3.73 1.54 12.15
N PRO A 147 -3.83 0.61 13.14
CA PRO A 147 -3.00 0.68 14.34
C PRO A 147 -1.50 0.61 14.05
N LEU A 148 -1.09 -0.13 13.02
CA LEU A 148 0.32 -0.24 12.62
C LEU A 148 0.83 1.08 12.02
N LEU A 149 -0.01 1.75 11.21
CA LEU A 149 0.31 3.06 10.64
C LEU A 149 0.54 4.10 11.76
N LEU A 150 -0.37 4.16 12.73
CA LEU A 150 -0.28 5.09 13.85
C LEU A 150 0.89 4.76 14.78
N LYS A 151 1.11 3.48 15.09
CA LYS A 151 2.24 3.05 15.92
C LYS A 151 3.58 3.40 15.28
N LYS A 152 3.71 3.25 13.96
CA LYS A 152 4.93 3.61 13.23
C LYS A 152 5.14 5.13 13.20
N LEU A 153 4.07 5.92 13.02
CA LEU A 153 4.12 7.38 13.13
C LEU A 153 4.66 7.81 14.51
N LEU A 154 4.04 7.32 15.59
CA LEU A 154 4.44 7.63 16.95
C LEU A 154 5.92 7.29 17.22
N LYS A 155 6.39 6.14 16.72
CA LYS A 155 7.80 5.74 16.84
C LYS A 155 8.74 6.76 16.18
N LEU A 156 8.39 7.25 14.99
CA LEU A 156 9.20 8.23 14.26
C LEU A 156 9.16 9.60 14.94
N GLU A 157 8.01 10.02 15.46
CA GLU A 157 7.88 11.28 16.21
C GLU A 157 8.72 11.28 17.48
N LEU A 158 8.68 10.19 18.25
CA LEU A 158 9.50 10.03 19.45
C LEU A 158 10.99 10.00 19.10
N ALA A 159 11.37 9.32 18.02
CA ALA A 159 12.75 9.31 17.55
C ALA A 159 13.25 10.71 17.16
N ALA A 160 12.46 11.47 16.41
CA ALA A 160 12.78 12.85 16.02
C ALA A 160 12.88 13.78 17.23
N LYS A 161 11.91 13.74 18.15
CA LYS A 161 11.92 14.53 19.40
C LYS A 161 13.15 14.23 20.25
N HIS A 162 13.47 12.94 20.41
CA HIS A 162 14.63 12.52 21.19
C HIS A 162 15.96 12.94 20.54
N ALA A 163 16.08 12.83 19.22
CA ALA A 163 17.28 13.26 18.49
C ALA A 163 17.48 14.79 18.56
N LEU A 164 16.39 15.57 18.49
CA LEU A 164 16.43 17.02 18.71
C LEU A 164 16.86 17.37 20.13
N TYR A 165 16.22 16.76 21.14
CA TYR A 165 16.52 17.02 22.55
C TYR A 165 17.99 16.72 22.90
N LYS A 166 18.54 15.62 22.38
CA LYS A 166 19.94 15.24 22.60
C LYS A 166 20.95 15.93 21.67
N ASN A 167 20.48 16.77 20.75
CA ASN A 167 21.30 17.33 19.66
C ASN A 167 22.12 16.24 18.95
N ALA A 168 21.49 15.10 18.67
CA ALA A 168 22.16 13.94 18.08
C ALA A 168 22.68 14.25 16.66
N ALA A 169 23.78 13.61 16.27
CA ALA A 169 24.39 13.80 14.96
C ALA A 169 23.44 13.42 13.79
N ASP A 170 22.48 12.52 14.03
CA ASP A 170 21.51 12.05 13.03
C ASP A 170 20.14 12.75 13.10
N LYS A 171 20.01 13.85 13.85
CA LYS A 171 18.74 14.56 14.04
C LYS A 171 18.05 14.94 12.73
N LEU A 172 18.80 15.38 11.72
CA LEU A 172 18.25 15.74 10.40
C LEU A 172 17.68 14.52 9.66
N TYR A 173 18.31 13.35 9.81
CA TYR A 173 17.79 12.11 9.22
C TYR A 173 16.51 11.67 9.91
N CYS A 174 16.44 11.76 11.24
CA CYS A 174 15.21 11.44 11.98
C CYS A 174 14.04 12.36 11.60
N LEU A 175 14.30 13.66 11.41
CA LEU A 175 13.30 14.61 10.91
C LEU A 175 12.87 14.29 9.48
N THR A 176 13.83 14.00 8.60
CA THR A 176 13.56 13.60 7.22
C THR A 176 12.70 12.34 7.17
N ASP A 177 13.03 11.34 8.01
CA ASP A 177 12.27 10.09 8.07
C ASP A 177 10.82 10.33 8.50
N LEU A 178 10.59 11.20 9.48
CA LEU A 178 9.26 11.60 9.92
C LEU A 178 8.49 12.34 8.82
N THR A 179 9.11 13.31 8.14
CA THR A 179 8.46 14.07 7.05
C THR A 179 8.09 13.16 5.88
N LEU A 180 8.99 12.26 5.46
CA LEU A 180 8.71 11.29 4.40
C LEU A 180 7.59 10.32 4.76
N TYR A 181 7.51 9.90 6.04
CA TYR A 181 6.41 9.07 6.51
C TYR A 181 5.07 9.81 6.48
N ARG A 182 5.05 11.04 6.99
CA ARG A 182 3.85 11.90 7.00
C ARG A 182 3.37 12.18 5.58
N ALA A 183 4.26 12.44 4.62
CA ALA A 183 3.90 12.65 3.23
C ALA A 183 3.28 11.40 2.57
N GLN A 184 3.81 10.20 2.87
CA GLN A 184 3.21 8.95 2.42
C GLN A 184 1.83 8.73 3.03
N PHE A 185 1.70 8.98 4.33
CA PHE A 185 0.45 8.79 5.05
C PHE A 185 -0.62 9.78 4.57
N GLN A 186 -0.25 11.05 4.40
CA GLN A 186 -1.09 12.08 3.82
C GLN A 186 -1.61 11.63 2.45
N ARG A 187 -0.75 11.13 1.57
CA ARG A 187 -1.16 10.69 0.22
C ARG A 187 -2.28 9.64 0.26
N ILE A 188 -2.19 8.63 1.12
CA ILE A 188 -3.24 7.59 1.20
C ILE A 188 -4.54 8.13 1.82
N LEU A 189 -4.43 9.09 2.74
CA LEU A 189 -5.58 9.75 3.37
C LEU A 189 -6.24 10.76 2.40
N SER A 190 -5.49 11.47 1.58
CA SER A 190 -6.05 12.42 0.60
C SER A 190 -6.78 11.74 -0.55
N CYS A 191 -6.64 10.43 -0.71
CA CYS A 191 -7.24 9.66 -1.78
C CYS A 191 -8.67 9.20 -1.45
N THR A 192 -9.53 9.23 -2.46
CA THR A 192 -10.79 8.48 -2.52
C THR A 192 -10.56 7.21 -3.33
N LEU A 193 -10.84 6.05 -2.73
CA LEU A 193 -10.91 4.77 -3.42
C LEU A 193 -12.21 4.71 -4.23
N TYR A 194 -12.17 4.17 -5.43
CA TYR A 194 -13.34 3.91 -6.24
C TYR A 194 -13.31 2.51 -6.83
N PHE A 195 -14.50 1.93 -7.01
CA PHE A 195 -14.71 0.67 -7.71
C PHE A 195 -15.72 0.89 -8.83
N LEU A 196 -15.34 0.49 -10.04
CA LEU A 196 -16.12 0.72 -11.27
C LEU A 196 -16.51 -0.61 -11.89
N GLU A 197 -17.72 -0.64 -12.44
CA GLU A 197 -18.12 -1.58 -13.47
C GLU A 197 -18.01 -0.90 -14.82
N ILE A 198 -17.50 -1.62 -15.81
CA ILE A 198 -17.25 -1.09 -17.14
C ILE A 198 -17.82 -2.08 -18.15
N GLN A 199 -18.89 -1.68 -18.81
CA GLN A 199 -19.51 -2.45 -19.87
C GLN A 199 -18.81 -2.13 -21.19
N ILE A 200 -18.36 -3.18 -21.87
CA ILE A 200 -17.74 -3.13 -23.19
C ILE A 200 -18.47 -4.09 -24.14
N HIS A 201 -18.28 -3.92 -25.45
CA HIS A 201 -18.94 -4.75 -26.45
C HIS A 201 -18.71 -6.28 -26.34
N ILE A 202 -17.70 -6.74 -25.59
CA ILE A 202 -17.39 -8.17 -25.39
C ILE A 202 -17.59 -8.64 -23.94
N GLY A 203 -18.25 -7.86 -23.09
CA GLY A 203 -18.58 -8.23 -21.71
C GLY A 203 -18.29 -7.12 -20.71
N THR A 204 -18.01 -7.52 -19.46
CA THR A 204 -17.85 -6.59 -18.34
C THR A 204 -16.43 -6.65 -17.78
N LEU A 205 -15.88 -5.49 -17.46
CA LEU A 205 -14.62 -5.30 -16.76
C LEU A 205 -14.88 -4.57 -15.45
N TYR A 206 -14.00 -4.78 -14.48
CA TYR A 206 -14.03 -4.07 -13.21
C TYR A 206 -12.70 -3.36 -12.98
N LYS A 207 -12.74 -2.19 -12.35
CA LYS A 207 -11.53 -1.41 -12.02
C LYS A 207 -11.58 -0.93 -10.59
N ILE A 208 -10.50 -1.18 -9.85
CA ILE A 208 -10.22 -0.49 -8.58
C ILE A 208 -9.18 0.61 -8.84
N GLY A 209 -9.33 1.74 -8.17
CA GLY A 209 -8.32 2.78 -8.22
C GLY A 209 -8.53 3.84 -7.14
N VAL A 210 -7.59 4.78 -7.08
CA VAL A 210 -7.65 5.92 -6.18
C VAL A 210 -7.57 7.23 -6.95
N THR A 211 -8.16 8.28 -6.40
CA THR A 211 -8.07 9.64 -6.94
C THR A 211 -8.06 10.68 -5.81
N THR A 212 -7.27 11.73 -5.98
CA THR A 212 -7.37 12.97 -5.16
C THR A 212 -8.25 14.03 -5.83
N ARG A 213 -8.58 13.82 -7.11
CA ARG A 213 -9.44 14.70 -7.93
C ARG A 213 -10.89 14.20 -7.92
N PRO A 214 -11.87 15.05 -8.30
CA PRO A 214 -13.24 14.62 -8.51
C PRO A 214 -13.32 13.38 -9.42
N ILE A 215 -14.12 12.38 -9.02
CA ILE A 215 -14.19 11.10 -9.73
C ILE A 215 -14.60 11.25 -11.19
N GLN A 216 -15.46 12.24 -11.49
CA GLN A 216 -15.92 12.54 -12.84
C GLN A 216 -14.78 12.87 -13.81
N GLN A 217 -13.77 13.63 -13.35
CA GLN A 217 -12.58 13.90 -14.16
C GLN A 217 -11.79 12.62 -14.44
N ARG A 218 -11.72 11.73 -13.45
CA ARG A 218 -11.03 10.44 -13.60
C ARG A 218 -11.78 9.49 -14.53
N LEU A 219 -13.11 9.54 -14.59
CA LEU A 219 -13.90 8.73 -15.51
C LEU A 219 -13.62 9.09 -16.97
N VAL A 220 -13.52 10.38 -17.31
CA VAL A 220 -13.20 10.84 -18.67
C VAL A 220 -11.85 10.30 -19.14
N GLU A 221 -10.83 10.32 -18.28
CA GLU A 221 -9.52 9.75 -18.59
C GLU A 221 -9.58 8.24 -18.81
N ILE A 222 -10.32 7.51 -17.96
CA ILE A 222 -10.48 6.05 -18.07
C ILE A 222 -11.22 5.68 -19.36
N GLU A 223 -12.26 6.43 -19.70
CA GLU A 223 -13.01 6.23 -20.95
C GLU A 223 -12.11 6.44 -22.16
N ALA A 224 -11.35 7.55 -22.19
CA ALA A 224 -10.39 7.81 -23.26
C ALA A 224 -9.34 6.69 -23.40
N ASP A 225 -8.74 6.24 -22.29
CA ASP A 225 -7.76 5.14 -22.27
C ASP A 225 -8.36 3.82 -22.82
N LEU A 226 -9.66 3.57 -22.60
CA LEU A 226 -10.32 2.33 -23.01
C LEU A 226 -10.86 2.38 -24.45
N LEU A 227 -11.20 3.55 -24.97
CA LEU A 227 -11.67 3.70 -26.35
C LEU A 227 -10.60 3.36 -27.39
N ASP A 228 -9.32 3.44 -27.01
CA ASP A 228 -8.18 2.94 -27.82
C ASP A 228 -8.20 1.40 -27.98
N HIS A 229 -8.94 0.70 -27.13
CA HIS A 229 -8.98 -0.76 -27.09
C HIS A 229 -10.37 -1.35 -27.36
N TYR A 230 -11.44 -0.60 -27.12
CA TYR A 230 -12.82 -1.05 -27.22
C TYR A 230 -13.70 -0.04 -27.93
N LYS A 231 -14.64 -0.53 -28.74
CA LYS A 231 -15.57 0.32 -29.52
C LYS A 231 -16.61 1.06 -28.67
N THR A 232 -17.07 0.41 -27.61
CA THR A 232 -18.06 0.94 -26.68
C THR A 232 -17.54 0.77 -25.27
N VAL A 233 -17.72 1.80 -24.45
CA VAL A 233 -17.31 1.86 -23.06
C VAL A 233 -18.42 2.60 -22.32
N GLU A 234 -19.06 1.92 -21.37
CA GLU A 234 -20.01 2.53 -20.44
C GLU A 234 -19.51 2.26 -19.03
N ILE A 235 -19.33 3.31 -18.23
CA ILE A 235 -18.71 3.22 -16.91
C ILE A 235 -19.74 3.55 -15.84
N GLN A 236 -19.95 2.61 -14.92
CA GLN A 236 -20.76 2.78 -13.73
C GLN A 236 -19.88 2.81 -12.48
N ILE A 237 -20.10 3.82 -11.63
CA ILE A 237 -19.49 3.86 -10.29
C ILE A 237 -20.29 2.92 -9.38
N LEU A 238 -19.67 1.84 -8.91
CA LEU A 238 -20.29 0.93 -7.95
C LEU A 238 -20.10 1.40 -6.50
N GLY A 239 -19.02 2.11 -6.21
CA GLY A 239 -18.78 2.67 -4.89
C GLY A 239 -17.57 3.59 -4.82
N THR A 240 -17.58 4.47 -3.83
CA THR A 240 -16.48 5.37 -3.49
C THR A 240 -16.27 5.43 -1.98
N TRP A 241 -15.02 5.39 -1.54
CA TRP A 241 -14.66 5.43 -0.12
C TRP A 241 -13.56 6.46 0.11
N THR A 242 -13.91 7.56 0.79
CA THR A 242 -12.98 8.63 1.13
C THR A 242 -11.95 8.16 2.15
N HIS A 243 -10.71 8.66 2.02
CA HIS A 243 -9.58 8.34 2.89
C HIS A 243 -9.21 6.84 2.94
N ARG A 244 -9.62 6.06 1.93
CA ARG A 244 -9.33 4.61 1.81
C ARG A 244 -8.28 4.29 0.74
N GLY A 245 -7.37 5.22 0.45
CA GLY A 245 -6.29 4.99 -0.53
C GLY A 245 -5.35 3.83 -0.17
N ASN A 246 -5.34 3.41 1.10
CA ASN A 246 -4.57 2.28 1.60
C ASN A 246 -5.03 0.91 1.05
N VAL A 247 -6.28 0.80 0.62
CA VAL A 247 -6.91 -0.49 0.24
C VAL A 247 -6.53 -0.94 -1.17
N GLU A 248 -6.23 -0.01 -2.09
CA GLU A 248 -6.04 -0.31 -3.52
C GLU A 248 -5.01 -1.41 -3.78
N LEU A 249 -3.83 -1.30 -3.15
CA LEU A 249 -2.74 -2.27 -3.37
C LEU A 249 -3.08 -3.63 -2.74
N TYR A 250 -3.81 -3.64 -1.63
CA TYR A 250 -4.26 -4.89 -1.03
C TYR A 250 -5.34 -5.57 -1.86
N PHE A 251 -6.26 -4.80 -2.47
CA PHE A 251 -7.22 -5.32 -3.45
C PHE A 251 -6.49 -6.01 -4.61
N LYS A 252 -5.49 -5.34 -5.19
CA LYS A 252 -4.68 -5.89 -6.30
C LYS A 252 -3.95 -7.18 -5.90
N HIS A 253 -3.46 -7.24 -4.66
CA HIS A 253 -2.83 -8.44 -4.10
C HIS A 253 -3.82 -9.59 -3.90
N ARG A 254 -4.98 -9.31 -3.30
CA ARG A 254 -6.06 -10.30 -3.03
C ARG A 254 -6.65 -10.88 -4.31
N TYR A 255 -6.96 -10.03 -5.28
CA TYR A 255 -7.62 -10.44 -6.53
C TYR A 255 -6.66 -10.56 -7.71
N GLN A 256 -5.37 -10.82 -7.47
CA GLN A 256 -4.35 -10.91 -8.52
C GLN A 256 -4.71 -11.94 -9.59
N SER A 257 -5.35 -13.07 -9.22
CA SER A 257 -5.78 -14.11 -10.16
C SER A 257 -6.87 -13.66 -11.14
N PHE A 258 -7.62 -12.62 -10.80
CA PHE A 258 -8.67 -12.04 -11.64
C PHE A 258 -8.17 -10.87 -12.51
N ASN A 259 -6.89 -10.52 -12.39
CA ASN A 259 -6.29 -9.42 -13.12
C ASN A 259 -6.39 -9.65 -14.64
N TYR A 260 -6.89 -8.65 -15.34
CA TYR A 260 -7.07 -8.67 -16.78
C TYR A 260 -6.27 -7.52 -17.40
N ARG A 261 -5.26 -7.87 -18.18
CA ARG A 261 -4.34 -6.89 -18.77
C ARG A 261 -4.87 -6.38 -20.11
N ILE A 262 -4.87 -5.05 -20.28
CA ILE A 262 -5.32 -4.36 -21.49
C ILE A 262 -4.15 -3.50 -21.96
N GLY A 263 -3.37 -3.99 -22.92
CA GLY A 263 -2.13 -3.32 -23.35
C GLY A 263 -1.15 -3.08 -22.18
N SER A 264 -0.95 -1.81 -21.82
CA SER A 264 -0.14 -1.38 -20.68
C SER A 264 -0.93 -1.23 -19.37
N LEU A 265 -2.26 -1.26 -19.42
CA LEU A 265 -3.13 -1.06 -18.26
C LEU A 265 -3.22 -2.37 -17.45
N THR A 266 -3.00 -2.27 -16.13
CA THR A 266 -2.85 -3.44 -15.22
C THR A 266 -3.82 -3.42 -14.03
N GLU A 267 -4.69 -2.44 -13.99
CA GLU A 267 -5.72 -2.17 -12.96
C GLU A 267 -7.11 -2.78 -13.23
N TYR A 268 -7.28 -3.55 -14.30
CA TYR A 268 -8.58 -4.11 -14.69
C TYR A 268 -8.70 -5.56 -14.24
N PHE A 269 -9.93 -5.99 -14.01
CA PHE A 269 -10.28 -7.30 -13.48
C PHE A 269 -11.47 -7.90 -14.23
N LYS A 270 -11.48 -9.22 -14.36
CA LYS A 270 -12.64 -9.97 -14.84
C LYS A 270 -13.16 -10.85 -13.73
N PHE A 271 -14.35 -10.51 -13.24
CA PHE A 271 -15.09 -11.31 -12.27
C PHE A 271 -16.29 -11.95 -12.96
N ASN A 272 -16.70 -13.14 -12.51
CA ASN A 272 -18.05 -13.60 -12.82
C ASN A 272 -19.06 -12.79 -11.96
N PRO A 273 -20.37 -12.83 -12.27
CA PRO A 273 -21.36 -12.04 -11.53
C PRO A 273 -21.40 -12.32 -10.03
N SER A 274 -21.17 -13.57 -9.61
CA SER A 274 -21.14 -13.94 -8.19
C SER A 274 -19.93 -13.32 -7.47
N ASP A 275 -18.75 -13.42 -8.08
CA ASP A 275 -17.51 -12.85 -7.54
C ASP A 275 -17.58 -11.32 -7.49
N ALA A 276 -18.11 -10.67 -8.53
CA ALA A 276 -18.29 -9.22 -8.56
C ALA A 276 -19.19 -8.72 -7.42
N ASN A 277 -20.32 -9.42 -7.19
CA ASN A 277 -21.23 -9.10 -6.10
C ASN A 277 -20.58 -9.33 -4.72
N ALA A 278 -19.82 -10.41 -4.56
CA ALA A 278 -19.08 -10.67 -3.32
C ALA A 278 -18.04 -9.58 -3.04
N VAL A 279 -17.26 -9.19 -4.06
CA VAL A 279 -16.27 -8.10 -3.97
C VAL A 279 -16.94 -6.78 -3.56
N LEU A 280 -18.04 -6.42 -4.23
CA LEU A 280 -18.77 -5.18 -3.93
C LEU A 280 -19.33 -5.20 -2.51
N SER A 281 -19.96 -6.31 -2.10
CA SER A 281 -20.48 -6.48 -0.74
C SER A 281 -19.38 -6.32 0.31
N GLU A 282 -18.21 -6.93 0.11
CA GLU A 282 -17.06 -6.82 1.01
C GLU A 282 -16.54 -5.37 1.10
N LEU A 283 -16.44 -4.66 -0.03
CA LEU A 283 -16.05 -3.25 -0.04
C LEU A 283 -17.08 -2.36 0.68
N GLN A 284 -18.38 -2.64 0.51
CA GLN A 284 -19.47 -1.91 1.17
C GLN A 284 -19.49 -2.12 2.70
N GLN A 285 -18.98 -3.25 3.19
CA GLN A 285 -18.86 -3.53 4.62
C GLN A 285 -17.74 -2.72 5.30
N MET A 286 -16.81 -2.11 4.53
CA MET A 286 -15.81 -1.23 5.11
C MET A 286 -16.47 -0.04 5.80
N LYS A 287 -16.16 0.14 7.08
CA LYS A 287 -16.59 1.34 7.81
C LYS A 287 -16.03 2.60 7.15
N SER A 288 -16.82 3.67 7.15
CA SER A 288 -16.31 5.00 6.80
C SER A 288 -15.10 5.35 7.66
N LYS A 289 -14.04 5.87 7.02
CA LYS A 289 -12.83 6.26 7.73
C LYS A 289 -13.10 7.56 8.49
N VAL A 290 -13.13 7.45 9.82
CA VAL A 290 -13.11 8.62 10.71
C VAL A 290 -11.65 8.99 10.95
N LEU A 291 -11.30 10.23 10.61
CA LEU A 291 -9.96 10.75 10.82
C LEU A 291 -9.77 11.16 12.28
N SER A 292 -8.69 10.70 12.88
CA SER A 292 -8.21 11.18 14.16
C SER A 292 -7.68 12.63 14.05
N PRO A 293 -7.57 13.37 15.16
CA PRO A 293 -7.00 14.72 15.14
C PRO A 293 -5.61 14.79 14.49
N PHE A 294 -4.76 13.78 14.72
CA PHE A 294 -3.44 13.68 14.11
C PHE A 294 -3.50 13.48 12.59
N GLU A 295 -4.45 12.71 12.09
CA GLU A 295 -4.64 12.52 10.64
C GLU A 295 -5.16 13.80 9.98
N ILE A 296 -6.03 14.56 10.65
CA ILE A 296 -6.49 15.88 10.20
C ILE A 296 -5.32 16.88 10.13
N GLU A 297 -4.44 16.88 11.13
CA GLU A 297 -3.23 17.70 11.14
C GLU A 297 -2.33 17.33 9.94
N ILE A 298 -2.10 16.05 9.70
CA ILE A 298 -1.31 15.56 8.56
C ILE A 298 -1.91 16.02 7.22
N LEU A 299 -3.24 15.98 7.07
CA LEU A 299 -3.91 16.45 5.85
C LEU A 299 -3.77 17.96 5.65
N SER A 300 -3.79 18.72 6.74
CA SER A 300 -3.73 20.19 6.71
C SER A 300 -2.30 20.73 6.55
N ALA A 301 -1.29 19.93 6.86
CA ALA A 301 0.11 20.34 6.80
C ALA A 301 0.65 20.34 5.35
N GLY A 302 1.37 21.40 4.98
CA GLY A 302 2.24 21.40 3.80
C GLY A 302 3.47 20.50 4.04
N MET A 303 3.78 19.62 3.10
CA MET A 303 4.90 18.67 3.24
C MET A 303 6.20 19.28 2.71
N GLN A 304 6.92 19.99 3.59
CA GLN A 304 8.23 20.57 3.30
C GLN A 304 9.35 19.91 4.12
N ILE A 305 10.52 19.79 3.53
CA ILE A 305 11.74 19.30 4.22
C ILE A 305 12.43 20.48 4.92
N ALA A 306 12.85 20.26 6.18
CA ALA A 306 13.62 21.24 6.94
C ALA A 306 14.96 21.55 6.27
N ALA A 307 15.43 22.81 6.36
CA ALA A 307 16.69 23.22 5.76
C ALA A 307 17.87 22.43 6.35
N ILE A 308 18.72 21.91 5.47
CA ILE A 308 20.06 21.43 5.83
C ILE A 308 20.94 22.69 5.85
N THR A 309 21.12 23.29 7.03
CA THR A 309 22.12 24.36 7.26
C THR A 309 23.41 23.77 7.79
#